data_AF-V7AIK2-F1
#
_entry.id   AF-V7AIK2-F1
#
_cell.length_a   1.000
_cell.length_b   1.000
_cell.length_c   1.000
_cell.angle_alpha   90.00
_cell.angle_beta   90.00
_cell.angle_gamma   90.00
#
_symmetry.space_group_name_H-M   'P 1'
#
loop_
_entity.id
_entity.type
_entity.pdbx_description
1 polymer ?
#
loop_
_entity_poly.entity_id
_entity_poly.type
_entity_poly.pdbx_seq_one_letter_code
_entity_poly.pdbx_strand_id
1 'polypeptide(L)' 'MAKISFTFIFTLILIITAISTTSGAMTCSELLEPNECNLSWCRSNCDGLYHGIGFCVGPYPHHCVCLFNCPR' A
#
# COMPACT_ATOMS: atom_id res chain seq x y z
N MET A 1 40.29 15.53 19.16
CA MET A 1 39.92 14.10 18.99
C MET A 1 38.55 13.91 19.64
N ALA A 2 37.48 13.88 18.87
CA ALA A 2 36.13 13.75 19.41
C ALA A 2 35.96 12.34 19.98
N LYS A 3 35.90 12.23 21.30
CA LYS A 3 35.67 10.97 22.02
C LYS A 3 34.17 10.69 21.99
N ILE A 4 33.66 10.32 20.81
CA ILE A 4 32.27 9.93 20.62
C ILE A 4 32.08 8.64 21.42
N SER A 5 31.40 8.75 22.57
CA SER A 5 31.14 7.61 23.43
C SER A 5 30.28 6.60 22.67
N PHE A 6 30.70 5.34 22.67
CA PHE A 6 30.06 4.22 21.97
C PHE A 6 28.55 4.12 22.28
N THR A 7 28.15 4.57 23.46
CA THR A 7 26.76 4.67 23.92
C THR A 7 25.88 5.57 23.05
N PHE A 8 26.42 6.69 22.54
CA PHE A 8 25.66 7.61 21.69
C PHE A 8 25.39 7.02 20.31
N ILE A 9 26.30 6.22 19.77
CA ILE A 9 26.10 5.54 18.48
C ILE A 9 24.99 4.49 18.64
N PHE A 10 25.03 3.73 19.74
CA PHE A 10 24.05 2.67 20.00
C PHE A 10 22.63 3.22 20.19
N THR A 11 22.46 4.32 20.92
CA THR A 11 21.15 4.97 21.10
C THR A 11 20.62 5.55 19.79
N LEU A 12 21.48 6.15 18.95
CA LEU A 12 21.07 6.65 17.63
C LEU A 12 20.54 5.52 16.73
N ILE A 13 21.21 4.36 16.71
CA ILE A 13 20.79 3.21 15.89
C ILE A 13 19.41 2.69 16.34
N LEU A 14 19.17 2.61 17.66
CA LEU A 14 17.87 2.17 18.21
C LEU A 14 16.72 3.12 17.86
N ILE A 15 16.96 4.43 17.86
CA ILE A 15 15.95 5.42 17.50
C ILE A 15 15.61 5.30 16.00
N ILE A 16 16.61 5.11 15.13
CA ILE A 16 16.40 4.96 13.68
C ILE A 16 15.64 3.66 13.35
N THR A 17 15.94 2.56 14.05
CA THR A 17 15.23 1.28 13.85
C THR A 17 13.79 1.34 14.33
N ALA A 18 13.50 2.03 15.43
CA ALA A 18 12.11 2.23 15.89
C ALA A 18 11.26 3.00 14.86
N ILE A 19 11.80 4.05 14.25
CA ILE A 19 11.08 4.87 13.24
C ILE A 19 10.84 4.08 11.93
N SER A 20 11.71 3.13 11.61
CA SER A 20 11.59 2.35 10.37
C SER A 20 10.41 1.36 10.38
N THR A 21 9.80 1.09 11.54
CA THR A 21 8.65 0.18 11.67
C THR A 21 7.29 0.83 11.41
N THR A 22 7.24 2.15 11.24
CA THR A 22 6.08 2.85 10.65
C THR A 22 6.13 2.77 9.13
N SER A 23 6.16 1.55 8.59
CA SER A 23 5.83 1.32 7.19
C SER A 23 4.34 1.61 7.05
N GLY A 24 4.00 2.73 6.42
CA GLY A 24 2.63 3.06 6.07
C GLY A 24 1.95 1.87 5.40
N ALA A 25 0.65 1.70 5.63
CA ALA A 25 -0.14 0.61 5.08
C ALA A 25 0.23 0.40 3.59
N MET A 26 0.82 -0.75 3.27
CA MET A 26 1.24 -1.04 1.92
C MET A 26 -0.02 -1.18 1.08
N THR A 27 -0.23 -0.27 0.12
CA THR A 27 -1.38 -0.34 -0.78
C THR A 27 -1.07 -1.32 -1.92
N CYS A 28 -1.86 -2.38 -2.02
CA CYS A 28 -1.85 -3.36 -3.10
C CYS A 28 -2.86 -2.95 -4.18
N SER A 29 -2.59 -3.35 -5.42
CA SER A 29 -3.51 -3.19 -6.53
C SER A 29 -3.72 -4.52 -7.26
N GLU A 30 -4.97 -4.80 -7.66
CA GLU A 30 -5.31 -5.98 -8.43
C GLU A 30 -6.25 -5.63 -9.59
N LEU A 31 -6.00 -6.24 -10.76
CA LEU A 31 -6.83 -6.06 -11.94
C LEU A 31 -7.97 -7.08 -11.90
N LEU A 32 -9.19 -6.63 -11.66
CA LEU A 32 -10.36 -7.52 -11.56
C LEU A 32 -10.99 -7.80 -12.94
N GLU A 33 -11.06 -6.79 -13.81
CA GLU A 33 -11.69 -6.91 -15.13
C GLU A 33 -10.89 -6.13 -16.17
N PRO A 34 -10.32 -6.80 -17.20
CA PRO A 34 -9.46 -6.15 -18.18
C PRO A 34 -10.21 -5.39 -19.28
N ASN A 35 -11.51 -5.63 -19.49
CA ASN A 35 -12.32 -5.00 -20.53
C ASN A 35 -13.70 -4.61 -19.98
N GLU A 36 -14.21 -3.45 -20.38
CA GLU A 36 -15.53 -2.93 -20.03
C GLU A 36 -15.76 -2.72 -18.51
N CYS A 37 -15.01 -1.78 -17.93
CA CYS A 37 -15.16 -1.47 -16.50
C CYS A 37 -16.56 -0.94 -16.15
N ASN A 38 -17.35 -1.78 -15.47
CA ASN A 38 -18.55 -1.37 -14.77
C ASN A 38 -18.16 -0.90 -13.36
N LEU A 39 -18.17 0.42 -13.13
CA LEU A 39 -17.72 1.01 -11.86
C LEU A 39 -18.48 0.46 -10.63
N SER A 40 -19.79 0.24 -10.77
CA SER A 40 -20.63 -0.27 -9.67
C SER A 40 -20.23 -1.69 -9.29
N TRP A 41 -20.04 -2.56 -10.30
CA TRP A 41 -19.56 -3.93 -10.10
C TRP A 41 -18.13 -3.94 -9.55
N CYS A 42 -17.24 -3.13 -10.14
CA CYS A 42 -15.84 -3.00 -9.75
C CYS A 42 -15.68 -2.62 -8.27
N ARG A 43 -16.47 -1.64 -7.79
CA ARG A 43 -16.48 -1.24 -6.38
C ARG A 43 -17.03 -2.33 -5.47
N SER A 44 -18.19 -2.89 -5.80
CA SER A 44 -18.82 -3.92 -4.97
C SER A 44 -17.96 -5.19 -4.87
N ASN A 45 -17.30 -5.58 -5.96
CA ASN A 45 -16.45 -6.76 -6.00
C ASN A 45 -15.13 -6.52 -5.24
N CYS A 46 -14.51 -5.36 -5.44
CA CYS A 46 -13.30 -4.98 -4.71
C CYS A 46 -13.53 -4.84 -3.20
N ASP A 47 -14.66 -4.26 -2.78
CA ASP A 47 -15.06 -4.20 -1.37
C ASP A 47 -15.33 -5.60 -0.80
N GLY A 48 -16.05 -6.45 -1.54
CA GLY A 48 -16.37 -7.81 -1.10
C GLY A 48 -15.17 -8.75 -1.00
N LEU A 49 -14.17 -8.62 -1.88
CA LEU A 49 -12.98 -9.48 -1.90
C LEU A 49 -11.88 -8.99 -0.96
N TYR A 50 -11.63 -7.68 -0.95
CA TYR A 50 -10.44 -7.11 -0.34
C TYR A 50 -10.71 -5.99 0.67
N HIS A 51 -11.99 -5.66 0.93
CA HIS A 51 -12.38 -4.46 1.67
C HIS A 51 -11.67 -3.20 1.13
N GLY A 52 -11.48 -3.19 -0.19
CA GLY A 52 -10.75 -2.16 -0.93
C GLY A 52 -11.67 -1.21 -1.68
N ILE A 53 -11.05 -0.32 -2.47
CA ILE A 53 -11.75 0.64 -3.33
C ILE A 53 -11.46 0.31 -4.79
N GLY A 54 -12.53 0.05 -5.56
CA GLY A 54 -12.46 -0.22 -7.00
C GLY A 54 -12.52 1.05 -7.86
N PHE A 55 -11.70 1.09 -8.90
CA PHE A 55 -11.57 2.21 -9.85
C PHE A 55 -11.54 1.71 -11.30
N CYS A 56 -12.16 2.49 -12.20
CA CYS A 56 -11.99 2.30 -13.64
C CYS A 56 -10.86 3.20 -14.15
N VAL A 57 -9.84 2.61 -14.75
CA VAL A 57 -8.66 3.33 -15.25
C VAL A 57 -8.30 2.89 -16.68
N GLY A 58 -7.47 3.70 -17.35
CA GLY A 58 -6.97 3.44 -18.70
C GLY A 58 -7.84 3.95 -19.86
N PRO A 59 -7.32 3.89 -21.10
CA PRO A 59 -8.06 4.22 -22.32
C PRO A 59 -9.18 3.20 -22.58
N TYR A 60 -10.22 3.60 -23.32
CA TYR A 60 -11.35 2.72 -23.63
C TYR A 60 -10.89 1.47 -24.41
N PRO A 61 -11.38 0.26 -24.07
CA PRO A 61 -12.28 -0.03 -22.95
C PRO A 61 -11.57 0.07 -21.60
N HIS A 62 -12.18 0.78 -20.65
CA HIS A 62 -11.62 0.96 -19.31
C HIS A 62 -11.45 -0.39 -18.61
N HIS A 63 -10.43 -0.53 -17.77
CA HIS A 63 -10.20 -1.70 -16.94
C HIS A 63 -10.47 -1.40 -15.46
N CYS A 64 -10.95 -2.40 -14.72
CA CYS A 64 -11.23 -2.32 -13.29
C CYS A 64 -9.99 -2.68 -12.47
N VAL A 65 -9.55 -1.75 -11.63
CA VAL A 65 -8.46 -1.93 -10.66
C VAL A 65 -9.00 -1.79 -9.25
N CYS A 66 -8.69 -2.75 -8.39
CA CYS A 66 -9.00 -2.74 -6.97
C CYS A 66 -7.77 -2.29 -6.18
N LEU A 67 -7.89 -1.25 -5.36
CA LEU A 67 -6.86 -0.81 -4.41
C LEU A 67 -7.24 -1.25 -3.00
N PHE A 68 -6.37 -1.97 -2.32
CA PHE A 68 -6.63 -2.48 -0.97
C PHE A 68 -5.36 -2.47 -0.12
N ASN A 69 -5.50 -2.65 1.19
CA ASN A 69 -4.34 -2.81 2.07
C ASN A 69 -3.79 -4.23 1.90
N CYS A 70 -2.51 -4.34 1.56
CA CYS A 70 -1.88 -5.64 1.46
C CYS A 70 -1.99 -6.38 2.80
N PRO A 71 -2.38 -7.67 2.81
CA PRO A 71 -2.22 -8.50 4.00
C PRO A 71 -0.73 -8.54 4.35
N ARG A 72 -0.41 -8.30 5.62
CA ARG A 72 0.96 -8.21 6.13
C ARG A 72 1.65 -9.56 6.15
#